data_AF-A0A1A9ZP67-F1
#
_entry.id   AF-A0A1A9ZP67-F1
#
_cell.length_a   1.000
_cell.length_b   1.000
_cell.length_c   1.000
_cell.angle_alpha   90.00
_cell.angle_beta   90.00
_cell.angle_gamma   90.00
#
_symmetry.space_group_name_H-M   'P 1'
#
loop_
_entity.id
_entity.type
_entity.pdbx_description
1 polymer ?
#
loop_
_entity_poly.entity_id
_entity_poly.type
_entity_poly.pdbx_seq_one_letter_code
_entity_poly.pdbx_strand_id
1 'polypeptide(L)'
;MLSNSFAEFAKRTTSSDCFLQKKLGRYVSSLEKEKNLKQLDRVSESHQLIYYVPMESYLAIYNKQLPGLRPQHHFKQGEVKKVDFKLNPWNNATYKLGNQTSLILPDYFKTPFEFHQMFDSEKNKY
;
A
#
# COMPACT_ATOMS: atom_id res chain seq x y z
N MET A 1 32.37 23.08 5.26
CA MET A 1 30.95 23.10 5.66
C MET A 1 30.12 23.16 4.36
N LEU A 2 29.98 22.05 3.62
CA LEU A 2 28.91 21.03 3.69
C LEU A 2 27.49 21.63 3.73
N SER A 3 26.84 21.76 2.55
CA SER A 3 25.40 21.48 2.35
C SER A 3 24.87 21.87 0.94
N ASN A 4 25.51 21.42 -0.15
CA ASN A 4 24.95 21.60 -1.52
C ASN A 4 24.63 20.28 -2.23
N SER A 5 24.33 19.19 -1.49
CA SER A 5 24.15 17.86 -2.09
C SER A 5 22.70 17.37 -2.20
N PHE A 6 21.72 18.07 -1.63
CA PHE A 6 20.32 17.58 -1.62
C PHE A 6 19.44 18.19 -2.73
N ALA A 7 19.79 19.38 -3.23
CA ALA A 7 18.99 20.09 -4.23
C ALA A 7 19.20 19.60 -5.68
N GLU A 8 20.27 18.86 -5.95
CA GLU A 8 20.56 18.35 -7.31
C GLU A 8 19.83 17.04 -7.64
N PHE A 9 19.41 16.27 -6.63
CA PHE A 9 18.76 14.98 -6.89
C PHE A 9 17.31 15.12 -7.41
N ALA A 10 16.64 16.25 -7.12
CA ALA A 10 15.25 16.48 -7.51
C ALA A 10 15.05 16.86 -9.00
N LYS A 11 16.12 17.07 -9.76
CA LYS A 11 16.04 17.62 -11.14
C LYS A 11 15.99 16.55 -12.25
N ARG A 12 15.90 15.27 -11.91
CA ARG A 12 15.80 14.16 -12.89
C ARG A 12 14.48 13.39 -12.79
N THR A 13 13.36 14.10 -12.77
CA THR A 13 12.11 13.54 -13.29
C THR A 13 11.94 14.09 -14.70
N THR A 14 12.20 13.23 -15.69
CA THR A 14 12.07 13.54 -17.10
C THR A 14 10.66 14.02 -17.43
N SER A 15 10.60 15.14 -18.14
CA SER A 15 9.42 15.91 -18.60
C SER A 15 8.27 15.08 -19.22
N SER A 16 8.54 13.85 -19.64
CA SER A 16 7.58 12.93 -20.27
C SER A 16 6.53 12.36 -19.31
N ASP A 17 6.87 12.15 -18.04
CA ASP A 17 5.97 11.49 -17.07
C ASP A 17 4.89 12.46 -16.53
N CYS A 18 5.15 13.77 -16.62
CA CYS A 18 4.18 14.82 -16.29
C CYS A 18 3.11 14.96 -17.38
N PHE A 19 3.46 14.68 -18.64
CA PHE A 19 2.55 14.90 -19.77
C PHE A 19 1.44 13.83 -19.83
N LEU A 20 1.74 12.59 -19.44
CA LEU A 20 0.76 11.50 -19.38
C LEU A 20 -0.23 11.65 -18.21
N GLN A 21 0.20 12.25 -17.08
CA GLN A 21 -0.68 12.54 -15.95
C GLN A 21 -1.75 13.61 -16.27
N LYS A 22 -1.45 14.56 -17.17
CA LYS A 22 -2.39 15.62 -17.57
C LYS A 22 -3.55 15.13 -18.43
N LYS A 23 -3.44 13.97 -19.10
CA LYS A 23 -4.39 13.56 -20.15
C LYS A 23 -5.62 12.77 -19.64
N LEU A 24 -5.64 12.28 -18.39
CA LEU A 24 -6.67 11.32 -17.93
C LEU A 24 -7.33 11.57 -16.57
N GLY A 25 -7.15 12.72 -15.93
CA GLY A 25 -7.91 13.06 -14.71
C GLY A 25 -7.11 13.92 -13.76
N ARG A 26 -7.53 15.19 -13.63
CA ARG A 26 -6.93 16.30 -12.88
C ARG A 26 -6.04 15.87 -11.71
N TYR A 27 -4.74 16.11 -11.84
CA TYR A 27 -3.81 16.09 -10.72
C TYR A 27 -4.24 17.16 -9.70
N VAL A 28 -4.74 16.74 -8.54
CA VAL A 28 -5.04 17.63 -7.40
C VAL A 28 -3.88 17.53 -6.42
N SER A 29 -3.31 18.68 -6.05
CA SER A 29 -2.20 18.73 -5.09
C SER A 29 -2.63 18.16 -3.74
N SER A 30 -1.71 17.50 -3.02
CA SER A 30 -1.98 16.92 -1.70
C SER A 30 -2.55 17.95 -0.72
N LEU A 31 -2.05 19.19 -0.78
CA LEU A 31 -2.50 20.32 0.03
C LEU A 31 -3.99 20.66 -0.20
N GLU A 32 -4.43 20.59 -1.44
CA GLU A 32 -5.79 20.96 -1.83
C GLU A 32 -6.80 19.87 -1.48
N LYS A 33 -6.38 18.59 -1.57
CA LYS A 33 -7.13 17.46 -0.99
C LYS A 33 -7.26 17.60 0.52
N GLU A 34 -6.19 17.99 1.22
CA GLU A 34 -6.20 18.17 2.67
C GLU A 34 -7.20 19.24 3.10
N LYS A 35 -7.22 20.41 2.43
CA LYS A 35 -8.19 21.48 2.70
C LYS A 35 -9.63 21.02 2.49
N ASN A 36 -9.91 20.29 1.41
CA ASN A 36 -11.26 19.82 1.10
C ASN A 36 -11.79 18.84 2.18
N LEU A 37 -10.93 17.93 2.65
CA LEU A 37 -11.29 16.97 3.71
C LEU A 37 -11.53 17.66 5.06
N LYS A 38 -10.68 18.63 5.46
CA LYS A 38 -10.90 19.41 6.69
C LYS A 38 -12.24 20.14 6.67
N GLN A 39 -12.61 20.70 5.51
CA GLN A 39 -13.89 21.37 5.33
C GLN A 39 -15.07 20.38 5.45
N LEU A 40 -14.94 19.19 4.87
CA LEU A 40 -15.95 18.14 4.93
C LEU A 40 -16.21 17.68 6.38
N ASP A 41 -15.14 17.50 7.17
CA ASP A 41 -15.21 17.02 8.55
C ASP A 41 -15.36 18.15 9.60
N ARG A 42 -15.48 19.42 9.16
CA ARG A 42 -15.58 20.62 10.03
C ARG A 42 -14.42 20.76 11.02
N VAL A 43 -13.21 20.43 10.58
CA VAL A 43 -11.97 20.51 11.37
C VAL A 43 -11.24 21.83 11.08
N SER A 44 -10.67 22.45 12.12
CA SER A 44 -9.89 23.69 11.99
C SER A 44 -8.60 23.49 11.17
N GLU A 45 -8.24 24.47 10.34
CA GLU A 45 -7.06 24.41 9.45
C GLU A 45 -5.73 24.23 10.18
N SER A 46 -5.66 24.66 11.45
CA SER A 46 -4.47 24.54 12.29
C SER A 46 -4.13 23.10 12.71
N HIS A 47 -5.08 22.17 12.59
CA HIS A 47 -4.84 20.77 12.91
C HIS A 47 -4.15 20.08 11.74
N GLN A 48 -3.07 19.35 12.02
CA GLN A 48 -2.42 18.50 11.03
C GLN A 48 -3.32 17.30 10.74
N LEU A 49 -3.76 17.13 9.49
CA LEU A 49 -4.41 15.89 9.08
C LEU A 49 -3.34 14.82 8.91
N ILE A 50 -3.34 13.83 9.81
CA ILE A 50 -2.61 12.58 9.58
C ILE A 50 -3.51 11.72 8.70
N TYR A 51 -3.39 11.87 7.38
CA TYR A 51 -4.10 11.01 6.46
C TYR A 51 -3.42 9.64 6.42
N TYR A 52 -4.14 8.60 6.84
CA TYR A 52 -3.76 7.23 6.55
C TYR A 52 -4.23 6.94 5.11
N VAL A 53 -3.30 6.87 4.16
CA VAL A 53 -3.65 6.41 2.81
C VAL A 53 -4.03 4.93 2.93
N PRO A 54 -5.23 4.52 2.49
CA PRO A 54 -5.54 3.12 2.39
C PRO A 54 -4.55 2.45 1.42
N MET A 55 -3.87 1.39 1.87
CA MET A 55 -3.00 0.61 1.00
C MET A 55 -3.86 -0.21 0.03
N GLU A 56 -3.93 0.24 -1.22
CA GLU A 56 -4.68 -0.45 -2.28
C GLU A 56 -3.88 -1.61 -2.91
N SER A 57 -2.54 -1.53 -2.87
CA SER A 57 -1.64 -2.48 -3.52
C SER A 57 -0.46 -2.87 -2.61
N TYR A 58 -0.09 -4.14 -2.70
CA TYR A 58 0.92 -4.77 -1.86
C TYR A 58 1.92 -5.55 -2.71
N LEU A 59 3.15 -5.65 -2.19
CA LEU A 59 4.24 -6.42 -2.77
C LEU A 59 4.74 -7.42 -1.73
N ALA A 60 4.59 -8.71 -1.98
CA ALA A 60 5.25 -9.73 -1.18
C ALA A 60 6.61 -10.06 -1.78
N ILE A 61 7.64 -10.06 -0.93
CA ILE A 61 9.02 -10.37 -1.29
C ILE A 61 9.43 -11.62 -0.52
N TYR A 62 9.90 -12.63 -1.24
CA TYR A 62 10.42 -13.88 -0.70
C TYR A 62 11.93 -13.89 -0.83
N ASN A 63 12.61 -14.16 0.28
CA ASN A 63 14.02 -14.51 0.21
C ASN A 63 14.13 -15.85 -0.53
N LYS A 64 14.93 -15.88 -1.60
CA LYS A 64 15.15 -17.07 -2.44
C LYS A 64 15.72 -18.21 -1.60
N GLN A 65 14.85 -19.07 -1.07
CA GLN A 65 15.25 -20.33 -0.43
C GLN A 65 15.01 -21.53 -1.37
N LEU A 66 14.14 -21.38 -2.37
CA LEU A 66 13.71 -22.48 -3.23
C LEU A 66 13.88 -22.12 -4.72
N PRO A 67 14.51 -22.99 -5.52
CA PRO A 67 14.68 -22.78 -6.96
C PRO A 67 13.33 -22.78 -7.68
N GLY A 68 13.15 -21.86 -8.63
CA GLY A 68 11.95 -21.78 -9.49
C GLY A 68 10.78 -20.96 -8.93
N LEU A 69 10.81 -20.56 -7.66
CA LEU A 69 9.81 -19.65 -7.09
C LEU A 69 10.10 -18.19 -7.50
N ARG A 70 9.04 -17.47 -7.87
CA ARG A 70 9.14 -16.04 -8.15
C ARG A 70 9.54 -15.33 -6.85
N PRO A 71 10.59 -14.49 -6.87
CA PRO A 71 11.07 -13.83 -5.66
C PRO A 71 10.10 -12.78 -5.14
N GLN A 72 9.15 -12.34 -5.95
CA GLN A 72 8.17 -11.34 -5.57
C GLN A 72 6.86 -11.51 -6.34
N HIS A 73 5.77 -11.05 -5.75
CA HIS A 73 4.49 -10.92 -6.45
C HIS A 73 3.69 -9.75 -5.90
N HIS A 74 2.92 -9.10 -6.79
CA HIS A 74 2.01 -8.02 -6.44
C HIS A 74 0.61 -8.58 -6.22
N PHE A 75 -0.13 -8.01 -5.27
CA PHE A 75 -1.54 -8.31 -5.02
C PHE A 75 -2.27 -7.05 -4.53
N LYS A 76 -3.59 -7.05 -4.62
CA LYS A 76 -4.44 -5.92 -4.21
C LYS A 76 -5.08 -6.16 -2.84
N GLN A 77 -5.50 -5.08 -2.21
CA GLN A 77 -6.35 -5.12 -1.03
C GLN A 77 -7.63 -5.94 -1.30
N GLY A 78 -8.03 -6.79 -0.36
CA GLY A 78 -9.18 -7.68 -0.47
C GLY A 78 -8.93 -8.96 -1.28
N GLU A 79 -7.75 -9.13 -1.90
CA GLU A 79 -7.36 -10.40 -2.52
C GLU A 79 -6.81 -11.41 -1.52
N VAL A 80 -6.59 -10.99 -0.27
CA VAL A 80 -6.08 -11.83 0.81
C VAL A 80 -7.20 -12.68 1.41
N LYS A 81 -7.03 -14.00 1.42
CA LYS A 81 -8.01 -14.95 1.98
C LYS A 81 -7.34 -15.94 2.91
N LYS A 82 -7.99 -16.26 4.03
CA LYS A 82 -7.58 -17.38 4.89
C LYS A 82 -7.77 -18.69 4.14
N VAL A 83 -6.77 -19.54 4.20
CA VAL A 83 -6.81 -20.86 3.59
C VAL A 83 -7.00 -21.88 4.71
N ASP A 84 -8.06 -22.67 4.60
CA ASP A 84 -8.32 -23.76 5.54
C ASP A 84 -8.17 -25.09 4.81
N PHE A 85 -7.04 -25.77 5.02
CA PHE A 85 -6.77 -27.10 4.48
C PHE A 85 -6.70 -28.12 5.62
N LYS A 86 -7.61 -29.09 5.67
CA LYS A 86 -7.71 -30.08 6.77
C LYS A 86 -6.43 -30.82 7.15
N LEU A 87 -5.43 -30.89 6.27
CA LEU A 87 -4.19 -31.64 6.46
C LEU A 87 -2.92 -30.76 6.56
N ASN A 88 -3.05 -29.44 6.57
CA ASN A 88 -1.91 -28.54 6.65
C ASN A 88 -1.68 -28.11 8.11
N PRO A 89 -0.52 -28.44 8.73
CA PRO A 89 -0.23 -28.06 10.10
C PRO A 89 -0.03 -26.55 10.31
N TRP A 90 0.08 -25.76 9.22
CA TRP A 90 0.26 -24.30 9.26
C TRP A 90 -1.00 -23.51 8.87
N ASN A 91 -2.21 -24.08 8.98
CA ASN A 91 -3.47 -23.42 8.59
C ASN A 91 -3.65 -22.02 9.18
N ASN A 92 -3.28 -21.82 10.44
CA ASN A 92 -3.39 -20.55 11.15
C ASN A 92 -2.50 -19.42 10.58
N ALA A 93 -1.46 -19.76 9.83
CA ALA A 93 -0.53 -18.80 9.22
C ALA A 93 -0.56 -18.81 7.68
N THR A 94 -1.43 -19.64 7.07
CA THR A 94 -1.47 -19.83 5.61
C THR A 94 -2.57 -18.96 4.99
N TYR A 95 -2.17 -18.10 4.05
CA TYR A 95 -3.06 -17.18 3.38
C TYR A 95 -2.88 -17.26 1.86
N LYS A 96 -3.97 -17.05 1.14
CA LYS A 96 -3.96 -16.88 -0.31
C LYS A 96 -3.87 -15.40 -0.61
N LEU A 97 -2.79 -15.01 -1.29
CA LEU A 97 -2.48 -13.68 -1.79
C LEU A 97 -2.73 -13.68 -3.30
N GLY A 98 -3.94 -13.29 -3.72
CA GLY A 98 -4.32 -13.34 -5.13
C GLY A 98 -4.23 -14.75 -5.70
N ASN A 99 -3.22 -15.01 -6.55
CA ASN A 99 -2.99 -16.33 -7.16
C ASN A 99 -1.95 -17.20 -6.42
N GLN A 100 -1.28 -16.67 -5.38
CA GLN A 100 -0.25 -17.40 -4.65
C GLN A 100 -0.70 -17.73 -3.22
N THR A 101 -0.24 -18.85 -2.67
CA THR A 101 -0.46 -19.19 -1.26
C THR A 101 0.84 -19.00 -0.52
N SER A 102 0.80 -18.33 0.62
CA SER A 102 1.99 -17.90 1.33
C SER A 102 1.74 -17.82 2.82
N LEU A 103 2.81 -17.99 3.59
CA LEU A 103 2.77 -17.82 5.03
C LEU A 103 2.84 -16.33 5.34
N ILE A 104 1.91 -15.86 6.16
CA ILE A 104 1.91 -14.50 6.68
C ILE A 104 1.94 -14.61 8.19
N LEU A 105 2.87 -13.89 8.81
CA LEU A 105 3.02 -13.83 10.26
C LEU A 105 2.42 -12.51 10.75
N PRO A 106 1.20 -12.51 11.32
CA PRO A 106 0.54 -11.27 11.75
C PRO A 106 1.36 -10.49 12.79
N ASP A 107 2.13 -11.20 13.62
CA ASP A 107 2.94 -10.60 14.70
C ASP A 107 4.13 -9.78 14.18
N TYR A 108 4.47 -9.89 12.89
CA TYR A 108 5.56 -9.16 12.26
C TYR A 108 5.10 -7.83 11.62
N PHE A 109 3.80 -7.53 11.66
CA PHE A 109 3.27 -6.25 11.22
C PHE A 109 3.52 -5.18 12.28
N LYS A 110 3.71 -3.93 11.84
CA LYS A 110 3.93 -2.81 12.76
C LYS A 110 2.70 -2.58 13.65
N THR A 111 1.51 -2.75 13.09
CA THR A 111 0.25 -2.72 13.82
C THR A 111 -0.69 -3.84 13.36
N PRO A 112 -1.55 -4.38 14.24
CA PRO A 112 -2.55 -5.38 13.83
C PRO A 112 -3.51 -4.86 12.75
N PHE A 113 -3.78 -3.56 12.74
CA PHE A 113 -4.65 -2.91 11.77
C PHE A 113 -4.13 -3.04 10.33
N GLU A 114 -2.83 -2.87 10.09
CA GLU A 114 -2.22 -3.02 8.76
C GLU A 114 -2.46 -4.43 8.19
N PHE A 115 -2.41 -5.45 9.05
CA PHE A 115 -2.71 -6.81 8.65
C PHE A 115 -4.19 -6.96 8.25
N HIS A 116 -5.11 -6.43 9.06
CA HIS A 116 -6.54 -6.52 8.79
C HIS A 116 -6.97 -5.75 7.54
N GLN A 117 -6.33 -4.60 7.26
CA GLN A 117 -6.60 -3.82 6.06
C GLN A 117 -6.43 -4.63 4.78
N MET A 118 -5.48 -5.60 4.73
CA MET A 118 -5.26 -6.41 3.53
C MET A 118 -6.48 -7.25 3.12
N PHE A 119 -7.38 -7.57 4.07
CA PHE A 119 -8.60 -8.35 3.82
C PHE A 119 -9.78 -7.47 3.38
N ASP A 120 -9.75 -6.19 3.74
CA ASP A 120 -10.83 -5.27 3.43
C ASP A 120 -10.85 -4.99 1.92
N SER A 121 -12.00 -5.19 1.28
CA SER A 121 -12.20 -4.81 -0.11
C SER A 121 -12.88 -3.45 -0.17
N GLU A 122 -12.55 -2.63 -1.16
CA GLU A 122 -13.26 -1.35 -1.41
C GLU A 122 -14.78 -1.53 -1.57
N LYS A 123 -15.22 -2.74 -1.94
CA LYS A 123 -16.64 -3.11 -2.09
C LYS A 123 -17.40 -3.19 -0.77
N ASN A 124 -16.73 -3.28 0.38
CA ASN A 124 -17.37 -3.37 1.71
C ASN A 124 -17.56 -1.99 2.39
N LYS A 125 -17.23 -0.89 1.70
CA LYS A 125 -17.31 0.48 2.27
C LYS A 125 -18.65 1.20 2.03
N TYR A 126 -19.61 0.56 1.37
CA TYR A 126 -20.94 1.12 1.07
C TYR A 126 -22.04 0.08 1.28
#